data_AF-A0A9P9YX59-F1
#
_entry.id   AF-A0A9P9YX59-F1
#
_cell.length_a   1.000
_cell.length_b   1.000
_cell.length_c   1.000
_cell.angle_alpha   90.00
_cell.angle_beta   90.00
_cell.angle_gamma   90.00
#
_symmetry.space_group_name_H-M   'P 1'
#
loop_
_entity.id
_entity.type
_entity.pdbx_description
1 polymer ?
#
loop_
_entity_poly.entity_id
_entity_poly.type
_entity_poly.pdbx_seq_one_letter_code
_entity_poly.pdbx_strand_id
1 'polypeptide(L)'
;MCIEECNYISSGYIEIDPPYRLDLANIRINLKTIAPQPQLESIPFLVDAYNKCELFRSVHGGRFTLHLPDIDFIEESCNPFALQLTVCIRIHAMQKCPSQFLVDSEECRLAREYFSQCVGDIEANLA
;
A
#
# COMPACT_ATOMS: atom_id res chain seq x y z
N MET A 1 -5.73 -11.83 -3.29
CA MET A 1 -4.65 -12.60 -2.62
C MET A 1 -4.97 -12.65 -1.13
N CYS A 2 -5.34 -13.82 -0.61
CA CYS A 2 -5.83 -14.00 0.77
C CYS A 2 -4.82 -13.69 1.87
N ILE A 3 -3.53 -13.83 1.56
CA ILE A 3 -2.45 -13.58 2.54
C ILE A 3 -2.47 -12.12 3.01
N GLU A 4 -2.65 -11.16 2.09
CA GLU A 4 -2.68 -9.74 2.45
C GLU A 4 -3.93 -9.40 3.29
N GLU A 5 -5.08 -9.98 2.97
CA GLU A 5 -6.30 -9.82 3.77
C GLU A 5 -6.11 -10.37 5.19
N CYS A 6 -5.59 -11.60 5.31
CA CYS A 6 -5.27 -12.21 6.60
C CYS A 6 -4.27 -11.36 7.41
N ASN A 7 -3.24 -10.82 6.77
CA ASN A 7 -2.27 -9.95 7.43
C ASN A 7 -2.90 -8.66 7.94
N TYR A 8 -3.76 -8.02 7.14
CA TYR A 8 -4.43 -6.77 7.53
C TYR A 8 -5.40 -7.01 8.69
N ILE A 9 -6.20 -8.08 8.64
CA ILE A 9 -7.11 -8.47 9.73
C ILE A 9 -6.32 -8.78 11.00
N SER A 10 -5.30 -9.65 10.91
CA SER A 10 -4.51 -10.08 12.06
C SER A 10 -3.71 -8.93 12.70
N SER A 11 -3.36 -7.92 11.91
CA SER A 11 -2.68 -6.71 12.38
C SER A 11 -3.65 -5.67 12.95
N GLY A 12 -4.98 -5.89 12.86
CA GLY A 12 -6.00 -4.93 13.26
C GLY A 12 -6.06 -3.70 12.38
N TYR A 13 -5.63 -3.79 11.11
CA TYR A 13 -5.68 -2.69 10.14
C TYR A 13 -7.05 -2.53 9.51
N ILE A 14 -7.80 -3.63 9.44
CA ILE A 14 -9.19 -3.68 8.98
C ILE A 14 -9.97 -4.65 9.86
N GLU A 15 -11.29 -4.47 9.91
CA GLU A 15 -12.22 -5.45 10.48
C GLU A 15 -12.31 -6.71 9.62
N ILE A 16 -12.73 -7.83 10.23
CA ILE A 16 -12.97 -9.10 9.53
C ILE A 16 -14.06 -8.94 8.46
N ASP A 17 -15.13 -8.22 8.82
CA ASP A 17 -16.29 -8.01 7.97
C ASP A 17 -16.27 -6.62 7.30
N PRO A 18 -16.89 -6.47 6.11
CA PRO A 18 -17.14 -5.18 5.48
C PRO A 18 -17.81 -4.17 6.44
N PRO A 19 -17.54 -2.86 6.31
CA PRO A 19 -17.20 -2.17 5.06
C PRO A 19 -15.70 -1.97 4.75
N TYR A 20 -14.77 -2.68 5.40
CA TYR A 20 -13.30 -2.55 5.25
C TYR A 20 -12.81 -1.09 5.20
N ARG A 21 -12.40 -0.57 6.35
CA ARG A 21 -11.80 0.75 6.47
C ARG A 21 -10.48 0.64 7.21
N LEU A 22 -9.51 1.46 6.83
CA LEU A 22 -8.23 1.45 7.53
C LEU A 22 -8.34 2.03 8.94
N ASP A 23 -7.86 1.26 9.91
CA ASP A 23 -7.54 1.77 11.24
C ASP A 23 -6.14 2.40 11.23
N LEU A 24 -6.10 3.70 10.88
CA LEU A 24 -4.86 4.46 10.86
C LEU A 24 -4.19 4.56 12.25
N ALA A 25 -4.94 4.39 13.34
CA ALA A 25 -4.38 4.41 14.68
C ALA A 25 -3.59 3.12 14.95
N ASN A 26 -4.17 1.96 14.65
CA ASN A 26 -3.48 0.67 14.74
C ASN A 26 -2.31 0.56 13.77
N ILE A 27 -2.47 1.05 12.54
CA ILE A 27 -1.37 1.17 11.57
C ILE A 27 -0.22 1.97 12.17
N ARG A 28 -0.49 3.16 12.70
CA ARG A 28 0.53 3.99 13.35
C ARG A 28 1.19 3.28 14.53
N ILE A 29 0.44 2.54 15.34
CA ILE A 29 0.97 1.76 16.48
C ILE A 29 1.94 0.69 15.97
N ASN A 30 1.53 -0.12 15.00
CA ASN A 30 2.36 -1.19 14.47
C ASN A 30 3.61 -0.66 13.75
N LEU A 31 3.49 0.46 13.04
CA LEU A 31 4.63 1.12 12.39
C LEU A 31 5.74 1.53 13.36
N LYS A 32 5.44 1.80 14.65
CA LYS A 32 6.50 2.05 15.65
C LYS A 32 7.44 0.87 15.85
N THR A 33 7.03 -0.34 15.48
CA THR A 33 7.83 -1.56 15.63
C THR A 33 8.58 -1.94 14.36
N ILE A 34 8.03 -1.61 13.18
CA ILE A 34 8.55 -2.10 11.89
C ILE A 34 9.10 -1.00 10.97
N ALA A 35 8.75 0.27 11.17
CA ALA A 35 9.17 1.34 10.27
C ALA A 35 10.68 1.63 10.42
N PRO A 36 11.37 1.96 9.31
CA PRO A 36 12.81 2.24 9.33
C PRO A 36 13.13 3.50 10.16
N GLN A 37 14.34 3.56 10.71
CA GLN A 37 14.83 4.77 11.38
C GLN A 37 15.32 5.81 10.35
N PRO A 38 15.10 7.12 10.57
CA PRO A 38 14.46 7.72 11.74
C PRO A 38 12.93 7.68 11.69
N GLN A 39 12.31 7.20 12.77
CA GLN A 39 10.85 7.05 12.86
C GLN A 39 10.07 8.36 12.85
N LEU A 40 10.74 9.49 13.14
CA LEU A 40 10.13 10.82 13.05
C LEU A 40 9.70 11.16 11.61
N GLU A 41 10.29 10.52 10.60
CA GLU A 41 9.97 10.75 9.20
C GLU A 41 9.30 9.54 8.54
N SER A 42 9.76 8.31 8.82
CA SER A 42 9.20 7.12 8.18
C SER A 42 7.75 6.86 8.60
N ILE A 43 7.39 7.08 9.87
CA ILE A 43 6.03 6.81 10.35
C ILE A 43 5.03 7.80 9.72
N PRO A 44 5.24 9.13 9.76
CA PRO A 44 4.34 10.06 9.09
C PRO A 44 4.20 9.77 7.58
N PHE A 45 5.32 9.49 6.90
CA PHE A 45 5.30 9.14 5.49
C PHE A 45 4.43 7.91 5.20
N LEU A 46 4.64 6.81 5.94
CA LEU A 46 3.89 5.57 5.73
C LEU A 46 2.41 5.74 6.08
N VAL A 47 2.07 6.42 7.18
CA VAL A 47 0.66 6.69 7.54
C VAL A 47 -0.05 7.53 6.46
N ASP A 48 0.63 8.55 5.94
CA ASP A 48 0.11 9.35 4.83
C ASP A 48 -0.07 8.53 3.55
N ALA A 49 0.87 7.63 3.25
CA ALA A 49 0.76 6.70 2.13
C ALA A 49 -0.46 5.77 2.27
N TYR A 50 -0.73 5.22 3.46
CA TYR A 50 -1.95 4.41 3.71
C TYR A 50 -3.21 5.22 3.41
N ASN A 51 -3.30 6.45 3.91
CA ASN A 51 -4.45 7.33 3.69
C ASN A 51 -4.65 7.68 2.20
N LYS A 52 -3.57 8.07 1.50
CA LYS A 52 -3.59 8.36 0.06
C LYS A 52 -4.01 7.13 -0.74
N CYS A 53 -3.52 5.95 -0.38
CA CYS A 53 -3.84 4.72 -1.08
C CYS A 53 -5.28 4.24 -0.86
N GLU A 54 -5.88 4.49 0.30
CA GLU A 54 -7.30 4.24 0.51
C GLU A 54 -8.17 5.13 -0.38
N LEU A 55 -7.82 6.42 -0.49
CA LEU A 55 -8.48 7.35 -1.42
C LEU A 55 -8.30 6.90 -2.87
N PHE A 56 -7.06 6.63 -3.30
CA PHE A 56 -6.76 6.16 -4.65
C PHE A 56 -7.55 4.90 -5.00
N ARG A 57 -7.62 3.92 -4.08
CA ARG A 57 -8.40 2.69 -4.25
C ARG A 57 -9.90 2.96 -4.34
N SER A 58 -10.43 3.92 -3.60
CA SER A 58 -11.86 4.28 -3.70
C SER A 58 -12.23 4.82 -5.08
N VAL A 59 -11.30 5.50 -5.76
CA VAL A 59 -11.50 6.07 -7.11
C VAL A 59 -11.20 5.03 -8.21
N HIS A 60 -10.14 4.23 -8.04
CA HIS A 60 -9.58 3.39 -9.11
C HIS A 60 -9.68 1.88 -8.86
N GLY A 61 -10.26 1.44 -7.73
CA GLY A 61 -10.22 0.04 -7.27
C GLY A 61 -10.76 -0.98 -8.28
N GLY A 62 -11.73 -0.60 -9.12
CA GLY A 62 -12.25 -1.47 -10.18
C GLY A 62 -11.24 -1.76 -11.30
N ARG A 63 -10.23 -0.89 -11.52
CA ARG A 63 -9.19 -1.08 -12.54
C ARG A 63 -8.15 -2.13 -12.14
N PHE A 64 -7.93 -2.34 -10.85
CA PHE A 64 -6.92 -3.26 -10.32
C PHE A 64 -7.41 -4.70 -10.17
N THR A 65 -8.72 -4.93 -10.11
CA THR A 65 -9.31 -6.28 -9.98
C THR A 65 -9.59 -6.97 -11.31
N LEU A 66 -9.64 -6.22 -12.42
CA LEU A 66 -9.99 -6.72 -13.76
C LEU A 66 -9.08 -7.82 -14.32
N HIS A 67 -7.92 -8.08 -13.70
CA HIS A 67 -6.92 -9.03 -14.19
C HIS A 67 -6.46 -10.05 -13.15
N LEU A 68 -7.11 -10.12 -11.98
CA LEU A 68 -6.81 -11.21 -11.05
C LEU A 68 -7.46 -12.49 -11.59
N PRO A 69 -6.70 -13.57 -11.81
CA PRO A 69 -7.27 -14.82 -12.31
C PRO A 69 -8.26 -15.35 -11.28
N ASP A 70 -9.46 -15.72 -11.73
CA ASP A 70 -10.38 -16.52 -10.94
C ASP A 70 -9.76 -17.90 -10.73
N ILE A 71 -9.72 -18.34 -9.47
CA ILE A 71 -9.13 -19.63 -9.09
C ILE A 71 -10.26 -20.51 -8.56
N ASP A 72 -10.71 -21.45 -9.39
CA ASP A 72 -11.91 -22.28 -9.18
C ASP A 72 -11.90 -23.15 -7.90
N PHE A 73 -10.75 -23.32 -7.24
CA PHE A 73 -10.64 -24.13 -6.02
C PHE A 73 -10.74 -23.32 -4.71
N ILE A 74 -10.81 -21.98 -4.77
CA ILE A 74 -10.96 -21.15 -3.57
C ILE A 74 -12.45 -20.99 -3.27
N GLU A 75 -12.95 -21.75 -2.29
CA GLU A 75 -14.37 -21.75 -1.90
C GLU A 75 -14.82 -20.38 -1.34
N GLU A 76 -13.93 -19.64 -0.68
CA GLU A 76 -14.18 -18.29 -0.15
C GLU A 76 -13.26 -17.26 -0.83
N SER A 77 -13.83 -16.45 -1.72
CA SER A 77 -13.09 -15.41 -2.41
C SER A 77 -12.64 -14.31 -1.44
N CYS A 78 -11.32 -14.15 -1.31
CA CYS A 78 -10.72 -13.11 -0.47
C CYS A 78 -10.92 -11.71 -1.04
N ASN A 79 -11.15 -10.72 -0.17
CA ASN A 79 -11.37 -9.35 -0.63
C ASN A 79 -10.06 -8.74 -1.18
N PRO A 80 -10.08 -8.09 -2.35
CA PRO A 80 -8.89 -7.47 -2.94
C PRO A 80 -8.42 -6.22 -2.20
N PHE A 81 -9.20 -5.67 -1.26
CA PHE A 81 -8.92 -4.42 -0.54
C PHE A 81 -7.49 -4.34 0.00
N ALA A 82 -7.08 -5.34 0.79
CA ALA A 82 -5.76 -5.34 1.43
C ALA A 82 -4.63 -5.40 0.39
N LEU A 83 -4.78 -6.26 -0.62
CA LEU A 83 -3.80 -6.38 -1.71
C LEU A 83 -3.65 -5.06 -2.49
N GLN A 84 -4.77 -4.43 -2.85
CA GLN A 84 -4.76 -3.17 -3.60
C GLN A 84 -4.06 -2.06 -2.83
N LEU A 85 -4.31 -1.98 -1.51
CA LEU A 85 -3.60 -1.05 -0.65
C LEU A 85 -2.11 -1.36 -0.56
N THR A 86 -1.73 -2.61 -0.32
CA THR A 86 -0.32 -3.02 -0.27
C THR A 86 0.42 -2.64 -1.55
N VAL A 87 -0.17 -2.91 -2.72
CA VAL A 87 0.43 -2.56 -4.01
C VAL A 87 0.56 -1.04 -4.15
N CYS A 88 -0.50 -0.29 -3.85
CA CYS A 88 -0.47 1.18 -3.93
C CYS A 88 0.62 1.78 -3.03
N ILE A 89 0.72 1.33 -1.77
CA ILE A 89 1.69 1.85 -0.81
C ILE A 89 3.11 1.58 -1.28
N ARG A 90 3.38 0.40 -1.86
CA ARG A 90 4.70 0.06 -2.42
C ARG A 90 5.06 0.94 -3.63
N ILE A 91 4.10 1.20 -4.51
CA ILE A 91 4.30 2.11 -5.66
C ILE A 91 4.57 3.54 -5.15
N HIS A 92 3.72 4.04 -4.24
CA HIS A 92 3.88 5.37 -3.65
C HIS A 92 5.22 5.51 -2.94
N ALA A 93 5.64 4.49 -2.18
CA ALA A 93 6.96 4.44 -1.55
C ALA A 93 8.11 4.52 -2.57
N MET A 94 8.02 3.84 -3.71
CA MET A 94 9.05 3.93 -4.77
C MET A 94 9.06 5.32 -5.45
N GLN A 95 7.90 5.96 -5.58
CA GLN A 95 7.76 7.28 -6.22
C GLN A 95 8.19 8.43 -5.31
N LYS A 96 7.90 8.35 -4.01
CA LYS A 96 8.01 9.46 -3.05
C LYS A 96 8.90 9.16 -1.86
N CYS A 97 9.74 8.11 -1.94
CA CYS A 97 10.65 7.74 -0.86
C CYS A 97 11.43 8.97 -0.36
N PRO A 98 11.35 9.31 0.95
CA PRO A 98 12.07 10.46 1.46
C PRO A 98 13.59 10.30 1.29
N SER A 99 14.27 11.41 1.00
CA SER A 99 15.66 11.39 0.50
C SER A 99 16.65 10.71 1.44
N GLN A 100 16.43 10.78 2.74
CA GLN A 100 17.29 10.16 3.75
C GLN A 100 17.21 8.63 3.78
N PHE A 101 16.16 8.03 3.22
CA PHE A 101 16.01 6.57 3.10
C PHE A 101 16.50 6.05 1.75
N LEU A 102 16.93 6.95 0.86
CA LEU A 102 17.43 6.57 -0.45
C LEU A 102 18.80 5.94 -0.35
N VAL A 103 18.93 4.75 -0.93
CA VAL A 103 20.22 4.14 -1.22
C VAL A 103 20.70 4.68 -2.56
N ASP A 104 21.88 5.30 -2.58
CA ASP A 104 22.50 5.79 -3.82
C ASP A 104 23.29 4.68 -4.52
N SER A 105 22.55 3.75 -5.11
CA SER A 105 23.09 2.78 -6.07
C SER A 105 22.45 2.98 -7.44
N GLU A 106 23.12 2.47 -8.48
CA GLU A 106 22.60 2.50 -9.85
C GLU A 106 21.26 1.77 -9.97
N GLU A 107 21.15 0.61 -9.33
CA GLU A 107 19.94 -0.22 -9.35
C GLU A 107 18.76 0.49 -8.67
N CYS A 108 19.00 1.13 -7.51
CA CYS A 108 17.96 1.89 -6.81
C CYS A 108 17.53 3.14 -7.58
N ARG A 109 18.46 3.78 -8.30
CA ARG A 109 18.15 4.94 -9.16
C ARG A 109 17.30 4.52 -10.36
N LEU A 110 17.69 3.46 -11.06
CA LEU A 110 16.94 2.91 -12.18
C LEU A 110 15.52 2.50 -11.77
N ALA A 111 15.38 1.83 -10.62
CA ALA A 111 14.07 1.44 -10.10
C ALA A 111 13.18 2.66 -9.82
N ARG A 112 13.72 3.70 -9.19
CA ARG A 112 12.98 4.96 -8.94
C ARG A 112 12.57 5.66 -10.22
N GLU A 113 13.46 5.72 -11.20
CA GLU A 113 13.16 6.31 -12.52
C GLU A 113 12.02 5.56 -13.20
N TYR A 114 12.04 4.22 -13.17
CA TYR A 114 10.94 3.41 -13.68
C TYR A 114 9.60 3.73 -12.99
N PHE A 115 9.55 3.77 -11.66
CA PHE A 115 8.31 4.05 -10.93
C PHE A 115 7.82 5.49 -11.08
N SER A 116 8.71 6.46 -11.31
CA SER A 116 8.35 7.86 -11.49
C SER A 116 8.00 8.23 -12.94
N GLN A 117 8.53 7.52 -13.93
CA GLN A 117 8.33 7.84 -15.36
C GLN A 117 7.34 6.90 -16.06
N CYS A 118 7.32 5.63 -15.68
CA CYS A 118 6.55 4.59 -16.39
C CYS A 118 5.29 4.15 -15.63
N VAL A 119 5.26 4.34 -14.31
CA VAL A 119 4.10 3.99 -13.47
C VAL A 119 3.35 5.28 -13.13
N GLY A 120 2.01 5.24 -13.23
CA GLY A 120 1.18 6.41 -12.94
C GLY A 120 1.42 6.95 -11.52
N ASP A 121 1.57 8.27 -11.40
CA ASP A 121 1.81 8.93 -10.12
C ASP A 121 0.56 8.84 -9.24
N ILE A 122 0.68 8.19 -8.08
CA ILE A 122 -0.46 7.96 -7.19
C ILE A 122 -1.11 9.27 -6.75
N GLU A 123 -0.31 10.28 -6.40
CA GLU A 123 -0.80 11.55 -5.85
C GLU A 123 -1.49 12.41 -6.91
N ALA A 124 -0.97 12.44 -8.13
CA ALA A 124 -1.55 13.15 -9.26
C ALA A 124 -2.90 12.57 -9.70
N ASN A 125 -3.20 11.33 -9.32
CA ASN A 125 -4.43 10.62 -9.65
C ASN A 125 -5.45 10.59 -8.49
N LEU A 126 -5.23 11.39 -7.44
CA LEU A 126 -6.19 11.60 -6.35
C LEU A 126 -7.22 12.71 -6.63
N ALA A 127 -7.01 13.49 -7.70
CA ALA A 127 -7.82 14.66 -8.07
C ALA A 127 -8.92 14.33 -9.09
#